data_AF-L9W6K4-F1
#
_entry.id   AF-L9W6K4-F1
#
_cell.length_a   1.000
_cell.length_b   1.000
_cell.length_c   1.000
_cell.angle_alpha   90.00
_cell.angle_beta   90.00
_cell.angle_gamma   90.00
#
_symmetry.space_group_name_H-M   'P 1'
#
loop_
_entity.id
_entity.type
_entity.pdbx_description
1 polymer ?
#
loop_
_entity_poly.entity_id
_entity_poly.type
_entity_poly.pdbx_seq_one_letter_code
_entity_poly.pdbx_strand_id
1 'polypeptide(L)' 'MDLAGFLAATLVAHIGFAVFITAHAALTDTDAGNWPYITLALGLAGVAGYFFYDEL' A
#
# COMPACT_ATOMS: atom_id res chain seq x y z
N MET A 1 15.76 -4.38 8.71
CA MET A 1 15.95 -3.82 7.35
C MET A 1 16.32 -2.36 7.52
N ASP A 2 17.05 -1.76 6.59
CA ASP A 2 17.33 -0.32 6.61
C ASP A 2 16.09 0.48 6.15
N LEU A 3 16.10 1.79 6.37
CA LEU A 3 14.98 2.67 5.98
C LEU A 3 14.67 2.53 4.48
N ALA A 4 15.69 2.46 3.64
CA ALA A 4 15.52 2.31 2.19
C ALA A 4 14.78 1.01 1.84
N GLY A 5 15.18 -0.12 2.44
CA GLY A 5 14.50 -1.40 2.26
C GLY A 5 13.05 -1.39 2.73
N PHE A 6 12.77 -0.71 3.86
CA PHE A 6 11.41 -0.57 4.37
C PHE A 6 10.51 0.23 3.43
N LEU A 7 10.99 1.40 2.98
CA LEU A 7 10.25 2.26 2.06
C LEU A 7 10.01 1.54 0.74
N ALA A 8 11.02 0.85 0.20
CA ALA A 8 10.90 0.09 -1.03
C ALA A 8 9.88 -1.06 -0.89
N ALA A 9 9.97 -1.86 0.18
CA ALA A 9 9.04 -2.95 0.43
C ALA A 9 7.59 -2.43 0.59
N THR A 10 7.41 -1.37 1.35
CA THR A 10 6.10 -0.73 1.56
C THR A 10 5.52 -0.21 0.25
N LEU A 11 6.33 0.45 -0.56
CA LEU A 11 5.91 0.98 -1.86
C LEU A 11 5.52 -0.14 -2.81
N VAL A 12 6.38 -1.14 -2.98
CA VAL A 12 6.14 -2.28 -3.89
C VAL A 12 4.89 -3.06 -3.47
N ALA A 13 4.73 -3.31 -2.17
CA ALA A 13 3.56 -4.02 -1.65
C ALA A 13 2.26 -3.27 -1.95
N HIS A 14 2.16 -1.99 -1.58
CA HIS A 14 0.89 -1.27 -1.68
C HIS A 14 0.58 -0.83 -3.12
N ILE A 15 1.58 -0.44 -3.92
CA ILE A 15 1.36 -0.17 -5.35
C ILE A 15 1.01 -1.47 -6.08
N GLY A 16 1.77 -2.54 -5.86
CA GLY A 16 1.50 -3.84 -6.47
C GLY A 16 0.11 -4.34 -6.12
N PHE A 17 -0.31 -4.17 -4.87
CA PHE A 17 -1.64 -4.58 -4.42
C PHE A 17 -2.75 -3.68 -4.99
N ALA A 18 -2.54 -2.37 -5.10
CA ALA A 18 -3.50 -1.47 -5.77
C ALA A 18 -3.68 -1.84 -7.26
N VAL A 19 -2.58 -2.18 -7.95
CA VAL A 19 -2.62 -2.70 -9.33
C VAL A 19 -3.37 -4.03 -9.38
N PHE A 20 -3.09 -4.95 -8.45
CA PHE A 20 -3.79 -6.23 -8.38
C PHE A 20 -5.30 -6.06 -8.18
N ILE A 21 -5.73 -5.21 -7.25
CA ILE A 21 -7.15 -4.93 -7.01
C ILE A 21 -7.80 -4.38 -8.28
N THR A 22 -7.14 -3.42 -8.93
CA THR A 22 -7.65 -2.80 -10.16
C THR A 22 -7.77 -3.82 -11.30
N ALA A 23 -6.73 -4.65 -11.49
CA ALA A 23 -6.73 -5.69 -12.50
C ALA A 23 -7.78 -6.77 -12.22
N HIS A 24 -7.91 -7.19 -10.96
CA HIS A 24 -8.92 -8.16 -10.55
C HIS A 24 -10.33 -7.64 -10.86
N ALA A 25 -10.64 -6.42 -10.45
CA ALA A 25 -11.91 -5.77 -10.71
C ALA A 25 -12.24 -5.70 -12.20
N ALA A 26 -11.26 -5.31 -13.04
CA ALA A 26 -11.42 -5.26 -14.49
C ALA A 26 -11.65 -6.65 -15.12
N LEU A 27 -10.99 -7.69 -14.60
CA LEU A 27 -11.11 -9.05 -15.12
C LEU A 27 -12.38 -9.78 -14.65
N THR A 28 -12.97 -9.36 -13.53
CA THR A 28 -14.16 -10.02 -12.95
C THR A 28 -15.42 -9.17 -12.99
N ASP A 29 -15.41 -8.08 -13.77
CA ASP A 29 -16.54 -7.14 -13.92
C ASP A 29 -17.12 -6.72 -12.55
N THR A 30 -16.23 -6.53 -11.58
CA THR A 30 -16.56 -6.19 -10.20
C THR A 30 -16.12 -4.76 -9.91
N ASP A 31 -16.91 -4.01 -9.15
CA ASP A 31 -16.50 -2.66 -8.75
C ASP A 31 -15.38 -2.72 -7.69
N ALA A 32 -14.23 -2.13 -8.02
CA ALA A 32 -13.11 -1.97 -7.09
C ALA A 32 -13.43 -0.98 -5.96
N GLY A 33 -14.41 -0.08 -6.16
CA GLY A 33 -14.71 1.02 -5.26
C GLY A 33 -13.45 1.82 -4.91
N ASN A 34 -13.31 2.15 -3.63
CA ASN A 34 -12.16 2.91 -3.14
C ASN A 34 -10.97 2.03 -2.70
N TRP A 35 -11.03 0.71 -2.88
CA TRP A 35 -10.00 -0.20 -2.38
C TRP A 35 -8.57 0.07 -2.90
N PRO A 36 -8.35 0.43 -4.18
CA PRO A 36 -7.02 0.82 -4.65
C PRO A 36 -6.44 1.99 -3.85
N TYR A 37 -7.27 2.99 -3.54
CA TYR A 37 -6.84 4.18 -2.78
C TYR A 37 -6.65 3.90 -1.29
N ILE A 38 -7.52 3.08 -0.69
CA ILE A 38 -7.40 2.67 0.71
C ILE A 38 -6.08 1.92 0.93
N THR A 39 -5.73 0.98 0.05
CA THR A 39 -4.44 0.28 0.10
C THR A 39 -3.27 1.27 0.06
N LEU A 40 -3.29 2.26 -0.82
CA LEU A 40 -2.23 3.27 -0.88
C LEU A 40 -2.15 4.11 0.41
N ALA A 41 -3.30 4.50 0.96
CA ALA A 41 -3.37 5.22 2.23
C ALA A 41 -2.81 4.39 3.40
N LEU A 42 -3.08 3.09 3.44
CA LEU A 42 -2.49 2.18 4.43
C LEU A 42 -0.98 2.06 4.28
N GLY A 43 -0.46 2.08 3.06
CA GLY A 43 0.99 2.17 2.82
C GLY A 43 1.61 3.42 3.42
N LEU A 44 0.97 4.59 3.20
CA LEU A 44 1.40 5.85 3.82
C LEU A 44 1.30 5.81 5.35
N ALA A 45 0.24 5.20 5.90
CA ALA A 45 0.09 5.03 7.34
C ALA A 45 1.19 4.12 7.93
N GLY A 46 1.58 3.06 7.21
CA GLY A 46 2.72 2.22 7.60
C GLY A 46 4.04 2.99 7.60
N VAL A 47 4.27 3.85 6.59
CA VAL A 47 5.43 4.75 6.56
C VAL A 47 5.42 5.71 7.75
N ALA A 48 4.28 6.37 8.01
CA ALA A 48 4.13 7.24 9.16
C ALA A 48 4.41 6.49 10.47
N GLY A 49 3.83 5.30 10.65
CA GLY A 49 4.09 4.43 11.79
C GLY A 49 5.57 4.19 12.01
N TYR A 50 6.33 3.83 10.97
CA TYR A 50 7.77 3.62 11.09
C TYR A 50 8.54 4.84 11.59
N PHE A 51 8.19 6.05 11.13
CA PHE A 51 8.85 7.27 11.58
C PHE A 51 8.46 7.69 13.01
N PHE A 52 7.22 7.43 13.43
CA PHE A 52 6.73 7.81 14.76
C PHE A 52 6.91 6.72 15.83
N TYR A 53 7.33 5.51 15.47
CA TYR A 53 7.49 4.39 16.40
C TYR A 53 8.74 4.51 17.28
N ASP A 54 9.81 5.16 16.80
CA ASP A 54 11.07 5.34 17.55
C ASP A 54 11.07 6.58 18.48
N GLU A 55 10.00 7.39 18.50
CA GLU A 55 9.87 8.57 19.37
C GLU A 55 9.06 8.32 20.67
N LEU A 56 8.75 7.06 21.01
CA LEU A 56 8.05 6.63 22.24
C LEU A 56 8.88 5.67 23.08
#